data_AF-A0ABD5UC19-F1
#
_entry.id   AF-A0ABD5UC19-F1
#
_cell.length_a   1.000
_cell.length_b   1.000
_cell.length_c   1.000
_cell.angle_alpha   90.00
_cell.angle_beta   90.00
_cell.angle_gamma   90.00
#
_symmetry.space_group_name_H-M   'P 1'
#
loop_
_entity.id
_entity.type
_entity.pdbx_description
1 polymer ?
#
loop_
_entity_poly.entity_id
_entity_poly.type
_entity_poly.pdbx_seq_one_letter_code
_entity_poly.pdbx_strand_id
1 'polypeptide(L)' 'MSSPFENPIVRYGIGLCSASILVIVAFTLVDGTTRWVILGLAVVELLVLPPFLKYAQEQNEQSA' A
#
# COMPACT_ATOMS: atom_id res chain seq x y z
N MET A 1 1.64 -24.20 -7.07
CA MET A 1 1.32 -23.19 -8.10
C MET A 1 2.16 -21.97 -7.79
N SER A 2 3.18 -21.65 -8.59
CA SER A 2 3.99 -20.45 -8.34
C SER A 2 3.16 -19.21 -8.67
N SER A 3 2.49 -18.67 -7.66
CA SER A 3 1.68 -17.47 -7.79
C SER A 3 2.61 -16.26 -7.85
N PRO A 4 2.48 -15.35 -8.83
CA PRO A 4 3.29 -14.12 -8.88
C PRO A 4 3.08 -13.22 -7.65
N PHE A 5 2.03 -13.46 -6.86
CA PHE A 5 1.73 -12.78 -5.60
C PHE A 5 2.43 -13.37 -4.37
N GLU A 6 3.07 -14.53 -4.50
CA GLU A 6 3.89 -15.16 -3.45
C GLU A 6 5.23 -14.43 -3.28
N ASN A 7 5.64 -13.68 -4.32
CA ASN A 7 6.86 -12.90 -4.28
C ASN A 7 6.60 -11.56 -3.56
N PRO A 8 7.19 -11.32 -2.38
CA PRO A 8 6.95 -10.10 -1.60
C PRO A 8 7.26 -8.84 -2.41
N ILE A 9 8.22 -8.90 -3.34
CA ILE A 9 8.58 -7.79 -4.23
C ILE A 9 7.39 -7.35 -5.11
N VAL A 10 6.63 -8.29 -5.66
CA VAL A 10 5.46 -7.97 -6.51
C VAL A 10 4.35 -7.37 -5.66
N ARG A 11 4.16 -7.90 -4.44
CA ARG A 11 3.16 -7.41 -3.48
C ARG A 11 3.48 -6.01 -2.96
N TYR A 12 4.74 -5.73 -2.66
CA TYR A 12 5.21 -4.39 -2.31
C TYR A 12 5.17 -3.45 -3.51
N GLY A 13 5.47 -3.94 -4.71
CA GLY A 13 5.41 -3.14 -5.94
C GLY A 13 4.01 -2.58 -6.22
N ILE A 14 2.96 -3.36 -5.97
CA ILE A 14 1.56 -2.92 -6.14
C ILE A 14 1.22 -1.81 -5.13
N GLY A 15 1.57 -2.01 -3.85
CA GLY A 15 1.35 -0.99 -2.82
C GLY A 15 2.15 0.30 -3.08
N LEU A 16 3.39 0.16 -3.52
CA LEU A 16 4.25 1.28 -3.88
C LEU A 16 3.68 2.06 -5.07
N CYS A 17 3.15 1.37 -6.09
CA CYS A 17 2.48 2.02 -7.23
C CYS A 17 1.26 2.85 -6.80
N SER A 18 0.41 2.30 -5.93
CA SER A 18 -0.75 3.05 -5.38
C SER A 18 -0.31 4.32 -4.67
N ALA A 19 0.64 4.19 -3.73
CA ALA A 19 1.18 5.31 -2.98
C ALA A 19 1.83 6.37 -3.89
N SER A 20 2.54 5.93 -4.93
CA SER A 20 3.17 6.81 -5.93
C SER A 20 2.13 7.65 -6.67
N ILE A 21 1.00 7.04 -7.06
CA ILE A 21 -0.11 7.74 -7.72
C ILE A 21 -0.70 8.80 -6.78
N LEU A 22 -0.93 8.47 -5.50
CA LEU A 22 -1.44 9.44 -4.53
C LEU A 22 -0.48 10.62 -4.33
N VAL A 23 0.83 10.38 -4.30
CA VAL A 23 1.83 11.45 -4.21
C VAL A 23 1.77 12.35 -5.45
N ILE A 24 1.69 11.77 -6.64
CA ILE A 24 1.56 12.53 -7.89
C ILE A 24 0.28 13.37 -7.86
N VAL A 25 -0.86 12.77 -7.50
CA VAL A 25 -2.16 13.47 -7.40
C VAL A 25 -2.10 14.61 -6.40
N ALA A 26 -1.53 14.37 -5.21
CA ALA A 26 -1.39 15.39 -4.17
C ALA A 26 -0.58 16.60 -4.63
N PHE A 27 0.40 16.43 -5.53
CA PHE A 27 1.26 17.51 -6.01
C PHE A 27 0.80 18.16 -7.31
N THR A 28 0.01 17.46 -8.14
CA THR A 28 -0.37 17.93 -9.49
C THR A 28 -1.81 18.42 -9.59
N LEU A 29 -2.72 17.86 -8.79
CA LEU A 29 -4.16 18.08 -8.91
C LEU A 29 -4.76 18.82 -7.73
N VAL A 30 -4.02 18.97 -6.63
CA VAL A 30 -4.57 19.40 -5.34
C VAL A 30 -3.71 20.48 -4.70
N ASP A 31 -4.33 21.63 -4.43
CA ASP A 31 -3.71 22.77 -3.77
C ASP A 31 -4.19 22.93 -2.32
N GLY A 32 -3.40 23.67 -1.53
CA GLY A 32 -3.75 24.00 -0.15
C GLY A 32 -3.75 22.80 0.81
N THR A 33 -4.63 22.84 1.82
CA THR A 33 -4.63 21.88 2.94
C THR A 33 -4.95 20.45 2.51
N THR A 34 -5.72 20.26 1.45
CA THR A 34 -6.12 18.93 0.95
C THR A 34 -4.91 18.09 0.51
N ARG A 35 -3.84 18.72 0.04
CA ARG A 35 -2.57 18.04 -0.28
C ARG A 35 -1.95 17.33 0.93
N TRP A 36 -2.03 17.93 2.12
CA TRP A 36 -1.53 17.32 3.35
C TRP A 36 -2.38 16.12 3.78
N VAL A 37 -3.69 16.16 3.54
CA VAL A 37 -4.58 15.03 3.81
C VAL A 37 -4.25 13.84 2.90
N ILE A 38 -4.05 14.08 1.60
CA ILE A 38 -3.71 13.02 0.64
C ILE A 38 -2.31 12.47 0.90
N LEU A 39 -1.34 13.32 1.23
CA LEU A 39 -0.01 12.88 1.67
C LEU A 39 -0.09 12.02 2.94
N GLY A 40 -0.92 12.43 3.91
CA GLY A 40 -1.18 11.64 5.11
C GLY A 40 -1.74 10.25 4.77
N LEU A 41 -2.70 10.18 3.85
CA LEU A 41 -3.26 8.92 3.39
C LEU A 41 -2.21 8.04 2.70
N ALA A 42 -1.39 8.60 1.81
CA ALA A 42 -0.33 7.86 1.12
C ALA A 42 0.70 7.28 2.10
N VAL A 43 1.07 8.03 3.15
CA VAL A 43 1.97 7.55 4.21
C VAL A 43 1.29 6.45 5.03
N VAL A 44 0.01 6.62 5.37
CA VAL A 44 -0.76 5.59 6.09
C VAL A 44 -0.86 4.31 5.26
N GLU A 45 -1.14 4.41 3.97
CA GLU A 45 -1.13 3.25 3.06
C GLU A 45 0.22 2.54 3.10
N LEU A 46 1.33 3.29 2.95
CA LEU A 46 2.68 2.72 2.96
C LEU A 46 3.04 2.03 4.28
N LEU A 47 2.49 2.50 5.40
CA LEU A 47 2.74 1.94 6.73
C LEU A 47 1.79 0.79 7.10
N VAL A 48 0.55 0.80 6.61
CA VAL A 48 -0.50 -0.18 6.98
C VAL A 48 -0.53 -1.38 6.03
N LEU A 49 -0.23 -1.21 4.75
CA LEU A 49 -0.16 -2.33 3.79
C LEU A 49 0.88 -3.41 4.16
N PRO A 50 2.15 -3.07 4.50
CA PRO A 50 3.15 -4.06 4.88
C PRO A 50 2.72 -4.99 6.02
N PRO A 51 2.23 -4.48 7.17
CA PRO A 51 1.86 -5.32 8.31
C PRO A 51 0.54 -6.08 8.10
N PHE A 52 -0.44 -5.52 7.36
CA PHE A 52 -1.71 -6.23 7.11
C PHE A 52 -1.49 -7.54 6.37
N LEU A 53 -0.44 -7.60 5.55
CA LEU A 53 -0.05 -8.79 4.82
C LEU A 53 0.70 -9.83 5.65
N LYS A 54 1.31 -9.45 6.79
CA LYS A 54 1.78 -10.42 7.79
C LYS A 54 0.57 -11.08 8.46
N TYR A 55 -0.39 -10.27 8.91
CA TYR A 55 -1.62 -10.77 9.51
C TYR A 55 -2.46 -11.63 8.55
N ALA A 56 -2.54 -11.26 7.27
CA ALA A 56 -3.28 -12.04 6.27
C ALA A 56 -2.62 -13.40 5.94
N GLN A 57 -1.32 -13.54 6.16
CA GLN A 57 -0.63 -14.83 6.02
C GLN A 57 -0.85 -15.68 7.28
N GLU A 58 -0.71 -15.09 8.46
CA GLU A 58 -0.97 -15.76 9.75
C GLU A 58 -2.43 -16.25 9.87
N GLN A 59 -3.40 -15.50 9.32
CA GLN A 59 -4.81 -15.93 9.32
C GLN A 59 -5.07 -17.19 8.48
N ASN A 60 -4.27 -17.42 7.43
CA ASN A 60 -4.44 -18.56 6.53
C ASN A 60 -3.85 -19.85 7.14
N GLU A 61 -2.78 -19.72 7.93
CA GLU A 61 -2.19 -20.83 8.69
C GLU A 61 -3.04 -21.27 9.88
N GLN A 62 -3.85 -20.39 10.47
CA GLN A 62 -4.71 -20.73 11.61
C GLN A 62 -6.06 -21.36 11.20
N SER A 63 -6.35 -21.39 9.90
CA SER A 63 -7.52 -22.05 9.30
C SER A 63 -7.21 -23.38 8.57
N ALA A 64 -5.96 -23.86 8.63
CA ALA A 64 -5.51 -25.15 8.09
C ALA A 64 -5.22 -26.15 9.21
#